data_AF-A0A938V7H9-F1
#
_entry.id   AF-A0A938V7H9-F1
#
_cell.length_a   1.000
_cell.length_b   1.000
_cell.length_c   1.000
_cell.angle_alpha   90.00
_cell.angle_beta   90.00
_cell.angle_gamma   90.00
#
_symmetry.space_group_name_H-M   'P 1'
#
loop_
_entity.id
_entity.type
_entity.pdbx_description
1 polymer ?
#
loop_
_entity_poly.entity_id
_entity_poly.type
_entity_poly.pdbx_seq_one_letter_code
_entity_poly.pdbx_strand_id
1 'polypeptide(L)'
;MSKRWIIVMLLMSVAFNLAVLGSFIYFRFINPLPEEFSPPSAPDHGPRGDGTGRIVTDLLHQNEQIKQARVTFIESKLTFVKELSKEDINEATLKQLMEASLAAHATLERLIGNQLIESRKGMSAEEAGEFFERRAEQMRHRQRQRVRKFRRFK
;
A
#
# COMPACT_ATOMS: atom_id res chain seq x y z
N MET A 1 0.65 -37.70 -48.00
CA MET A 1 1.58 -36.69 -47.43
C MET A 1 3.00 -37.10 -47.78
N SER A 2 3.71 -36.35 -48.65
CA SER A 2 5.08 -36.73 -49.03
C SER A 2 6.05 -36.41 -47.88
N LYS A 3 7.07 -37.24 -47.67
CA LYS A 3 8.09 -37.06 -46.61
C LYS A 3 8.72 -35.66 -46.62
N ARG A 4 8.78 -35.02 -47.80
CA ARG A 4 9.27 -33.66 -47.99
C ARG A 4 8.40 -32.61 -47.28
N TRP A 5 7.08 -32.75 -47.30
CA TRP A 5 6.17 -31.81 -46.63
C TRP A 5 6.26 -31.89 -45.10
N ILE A 6 6.48 -33.09 -44.55
CA ILE A 6 6.67 -33.29 -43.10
C ILE A 6 7.95 -32.58 -42.64
N ILE A 7 9.04 -32.69 -43.40
CA ILE A 7 10.31 -32.03 -43.09
C ILE A 7 10.14 -30.50 -43.14
N VAL A 8 9.43 -29.97 -44.14
CA VAL A 8 9.17 -28.52 -44.25
C VAL A 8 8.35 -28.00 -43.07
N MET A 9 7.29 -28.71 -42.68
CA MET A 9 6.48 -28.36 -41.49
C MET A 9 7.30 -28.42 -40.20
N LEU A 10 8.19 -29.40 -40.07
CA LEU A 10 9.07 -29.54 -38.91
C LEU A 10 10.06 -28.38 -38.82
N LEU A 11 10.70 -28.02 -39.93
CA LEU A 11 11.63 -26.88 -39.99
C LEU A 11 10.94 -25.56 -39.66
N MET A 12 9.72 -25.33 -40.16
CA MET A 12 8.91 -24.15 -39.81
C MET A 12 8.59 -24.11 -38.31
N SER A 13 8.17 -25.24 -37.73
CA SER A 13 7.86 -25.32 -36.30
C SER A 13 9.10 -25.04 -35.42
N VAL A 14 10.25 -25.60 -35.80
CA VAL A 14 11.51 -25.39 -35.07
C VAL A 14 11.98 -23.93 -35.18
N ALA A 15 11.95 -23.35 -36.38
CA ALA A 15 12.34 -21.95 -36.59
C ALA A 15 11.43 -20.98 -35.80
N PHE A 16 10.12 -21.24 -35.77
CA PHE A 16 9.18 -20.44 -34.99
C PHE A 16 9.46 -20.51 -33.48
N ASN A 17 9.70 -21.71 -32.94
CA ASN A 17 10.05 -21.89 -31.54
C ASN A 17 11.37 -21.17 -31.17
N LEU A 18 12.38 -21.26 -32.04
CA LEU A 18 13.65 -20.54 -31.87
C LEU A 18 13.47 -19.02 -31.92
N ALA A 19 12.60 -18.51 -32.79
CA ALA A 19 12.31 -17.07 -32.86
C ALA A 19 11.56 -16.57 -31.61
N VAL A 20 10.58 -17.32 -31.11
CA VAL A 20 9.85 -16.96 -29.88
C VAL A 20 10.77 -17.01 -28.66
N LEU A 21 11.55 -18.08 -28.51
CA LEU A 21 12.46 -18.22 -27.38
C LEU A 21 13.62 -17.20 -27.45
N GLY A 22 14.16 -16.98 -28.64
CA GLY A 22 15.23 -16.00 -28.89
C GLY A 22 14.76 -14.56 -28.64
N SER A 23 13.56 -14.20 -29.09
CA SER A 23 12.99 -12.88 -28.81
C SER A 23 12.73 -12.68 -27.32
N PHE A 24 12.20 -13.69 -26.63
CA PHE A 24 12.00 -13.62 -25.17
C PHE A 24 13.31 -13.36 -24.41
N ILE A 25 14.39 -14.08 -24.77
CA ILE A 25 15.72 -13.90 -24.14
C ILE A 25 16.30 -12.52 -24.51
N TYR A 26 16.19 -12.10 -25.77
CA TYR A 26 16.69 -10.82 -26.25
C TYR A 26 16.02 -9.65 -25.53
N PHE A 27 14.69 -9.62 -25.45
CA PHE A 27 13.95 -8.58 -24.74
C PHE A 27 14.12 -8.66 -23.22
N ARG A 28 14.44 -9.82 -22.64
CA ARG A 28 14.61 -9.95 -21.19
C ARG A 28 15.98 -9.49 -20.69
N PHE A 29 17.02 -9.63 -21.51
CA PHE A 29 18.41 -9.44 -21.06
C PHE A 29 19.22 -8.42 -21.86
N ILE A 30 18.94 -8.24 -23.15
CA ILE A 30 19.76 -7.39 -24.04
C ILE A 30 19.07 -6.04 -24.27
N ASN A 31 17.74 -6.04 -24.44
CA ASN A 31 16.98 -4.84 -24.73
C ASN A 31 15.63 -4.87 -23.98
N PRO A 32 15.61 -4.61 -22.66
CA PRO A 32 14.38 -4.56 -21.89
C PRO A 32 13.39 -3.59 -22.54
N LEU A 33 12.17 -4.08 -22.78
CA LEU A 33 11.09 -3.26 -23.33
C LEU A 33 10.96 -1.95 -22.52
N PRO A 34 10.84 -0.79 -23.19
CA PRO A 34 10.63 0.47 -22.50
C PRO A 34 9.41 0.38 -21.59
N GLU A 35 9.49 1.05 -20.43
CA GLU A 35 8.48 1.03 -19.35
C GLU A 35 7.05 1.30 -19.83
N GLU A 36 6.90 1.95 -20.99
CA GLU A 36 5.61 2.27 -21.63
C GLU A 36 4.76 1.03 -21.97
N PHE A 37 5.37 -0.14 -22.17
CA PHE A 37 4.65 -1.40 -22.47
C PHE A 37 4.55 -2.35 -21.28
N SER A 38 5.06 -1.97 -20.11
CA SER A 38 4.84 -2.73 -18.88
C SER A 38 3.38 -2.54 -18.43
N PRO A 39 2.67 -3.60 -17.97
CA PRO A 39 1.39 -3.41 -17.28
C PRO A 39 1.62 -2.38 -16.18
N PRO A 40 0.70 -1.41 -16.00
CA PRO A 40 0.94 -0.27 -15.12
C PRO A 40 1.40 -0.80 -13.77
N SER A 41 2.67 -0.54 -13.43
CA SER A 41 3.19 -0.77 -12.10
C SER A 41 2.16 -0.23 -11.12
N ALA A 42 1.76 -1.05 -10.15
CA ALA A 42 0.88 -0.63 -9.06
C ALA A 42 1.28 0.79 -8.65
N PRO A 43 0.32 1.74 -8.59
CA PRO A 43 0.58 3.16 -8.72
C PRO A 43 1.82 3.51 -7.95
N ASP A 44 2.87 3.78 -8.71
CA ASP A 44 4.17 4.17 -8.20
C ASP A 44 3.86 5.25 -7.16
N HIS A 45 4.32 5.01 -5.93
CA HIS A 45 4.28 6.04 -4.93
C HIS A 45 5.20 7.12 -5.46
N GLY A 46 4.61 8.05 -6.22
CA GLY A 46 5.29 9.14 -6.91
C GLY A 46 6.27 9.80 -5.97
N PRO A 47 7.32 10.45 -6.53
CA PRO A 47 8.58 10.75 -5.87
C PRO A 47 8.32 11.03 -4.41
N ARG A 48 8.75 10.05 -3.57
CA ARG A 48 8.63 10.07 -2.11
C ARG A 48 8.58 11.52 -1.68
N GLY A 49 7.40 11.97 -1.25
CA GLY A 49 7.22 13.32 -0.75
C GLY A 49 8.37 13.66 0.17
N ASP A 50 8.83 14.90 0.08
CA ASP A 50 9.96 15.45 0.83
C ASP A 50 10.13 14.74 2.19
N GLY A 51 11.35 14.36 2.53
CA GLY A 51 11.66 13.35 3.56
C GLY A 51 10.95 13.48 4.92
N THR A 52 10.33 14.61 5.24
CA THR A 52 9.49 14.83 6.44
C THR A 52 8.28 13.90 6.55
N GLY A 53 7.59 13.58 5.45
CA GLY A 53 6.48 12.62 5.47
C GLY A 53 6.95 11.22 5.87
N ARG A 54 8.19 10.88 5.49
CA ARG A 54 8.91 9.66 5.86
C ARG A 54 9.39 9.71 7.31
N ILE A 55 9.90 10.87 7.76
CA ILE A 55 10.34 11.11 9.15
C ILE A 55 9.22 10.87 10.16
N VAL A 56 7.98 11.32 9.91
CA VAL A 56 6.87 11.07 10.85
C VAL A 56 6.47 9.59 10.85
N THR A 57 6.42 8.95 9.67
CA THR A 57 6.21 7.51 9.63
C THR A 57 7.33 6.77 10.33
N ASP A 58 8.59 7.15 10.17
CA ASP A 58 9.74 6.51 10.82
C ASP A 58 9.69 6.72 12.34
N LEU A 59 9.39 7.94 12.82
CA LEU A 59 9.19 8.23 14.26
C LEU A 59 8.08 7.35 14.87
N LEU A 60 6.98 7.15 14.15
CA LEU A 60 5.85 6.35 14.61
C LEU A 60 6.08 4.83 14.44
N HIS A 61 6.91 4.42 13.46
CA HIS A 61 7.26 3.01 13.22
C HIS A 61 8.37 2.51 14.15
N GLN A 62 9.23 3.41 14.65
CA GLN A 62 10.28 3.08 15.61
C GLN A 62 9.76 2.86 17.02
N ASN A 63 8.59 3.42 17.37
CA ASN A 63 8.00 3.21 18.68
C ASN A 63 7.25 1.86 18.72
N GLU A 64 7.88 0.85 19.35
CA GLU A 64 7.31 -0.50 19.48
C GLU A 64 5.95 -0.51 20.20
N GLN A 65 5.67 0.41 21.13
CA GLN A 65 4.35 0.49 21.78
C GLN A 65 3.26 0.91 20.79
N ILE A 66 3.55 1.88 19.91
CA ILE A 66 2.60 2.33 18.88
C ILE A 66 2.38 1.20 17.86
N LYS A 67 3.43 0.46 17.51
CA LYS A 67 3.35 -0.68 16.61
C LYS A 67 2.49 -1.81 17.19
N GLN A 68 2.70 -2.17 18.45
CA GLN A 68 1.87 -3.15 19.16
C GLN A 68 0.41 -2.70 19.24
N ALA A 69 0.15 -1.45 19.65
CA ALA A 69 -1.20 -0.90 19.73
C ALA A 69 -1.90 -0.90 18.36
N ARG A 70 -1.15 -0.67 17.27
CA ARG A 70 -1.67 -0.76 15.89
C ARG A 70 -2.07 -2.19 15.53
N VAL A 71 -1.24 -3.18 15.87
CA VAL A 71 -1.57 -4.60 15.65
C VAL A 71 -2.84 -4.96 16.41
N THR A 72 -2.93 -4.62 17.69
CA THR A 72 -4.12 -4.89 18.52
C THR A 72 -5.38 -4.25 17.95
N PHE A 73 -5.32 -3.00 17.49
CA PHE A 73 -6.46 -2.35 16.85
C PHE A 73 -6.87 -3.02 15.52
N ILE A 74 -5.90 -3.45 14.71
CA ILE A 74 -6.19 -4.16 13.46
C ILE A 74 -6.84 -5.51 13.76
N GLU A 75 -6.31 -6.26 14.73
CA GLU A 75 -6.87 -7.54 15.17
C GLU A 75 -8.28 -7.40 15.72
N SER A 76 -8.55 -6.41 16.58
CA SER A 76 -9.89 -6.17 17.11
C SER A 76 -10.89 -5.85 16.00
N LYS A 77 -10.47 -5.05 15.00
CA LYS A 77 -11.30 -4.72 13.84
C LYS A 77 -11.54 -5.94 12.95
N LEU A 78 -10.53 -6.78 12.73
CA LEU A 78 -10.68 -8.02 11.96
C LEU A 78 -11.65 -8.98 12.64
N THR A 79 -11.54 -9.15 13.97
CA THR A 79 -12.46 -9.99 14.74
C THR A 79 -13.89 -9.47 14.64
N PHE A 80 -14.11 -8.16 14.77
CA PHE A 80 -15.43 -7.55 14.58
C PHE A 80 -16.03 -7.83 13.18
N VAL A 81 -15.23 -7.66 12.12
CA VAL A 81 -15.68 -7.91 10.74
C VAL A 81 -15.94 -9.40 10.49
N LYS A 82 -15.13 -10.30 11.06
CA LYS A 82 -15.36 -11.75 10.97
C LYS A 82 -16.65 -12.14 11.67
N GLU A 83 -16.95 -11.55 12.82
CA GLU A 83 -18.20 -11.80 13.53
C GLU A 83 -19.42 -11.35 12.70
N LEU A 84 -19.33 -10.20 12.02
CA LEU A 84 -20.35 -9.72 11.09
C LEU A 84 -20.58 -10.62 9.88
N SER A 85 -19.62 -11.47 9.51
CA SER A 85 -19.74 -12.37 8.36
C SER A 85 -20.45 -13.69 8.67
N LYS A 86 -20.81 -13.96 9.92
CA LYS A 86 -21.53 -15.17 10.32
C LYS A 86 -23.00 -15.11 9.89
N GLU A 87 -23.59 -16.27 9.62
CA GLU A 87 -25.02 -16.39 9.26
C GLU A 87 -25.93 -15.96 10.43
N ASP A 88 -25.61 -16.39 11.65
CA ASP A 88 -26.31 -16.00 12.87
C ASP A 88 -25.57 -14.87 13.58
N ILE A 89 -26.20 -13.68 13.59
CA ILE A 89 -25.62 -12.49 14.19
C ILE A 89 -26.02 -12.39 15.67
N ASN A 90 -25.03 -12.38 16.57
CA ASN A 90 -25.23 -12.03 17.98
C ASN A 90 -24.91 -10.55 18.23
N GLU A 91 -25.96 -9.74 18.41
CA GLU A 91 -25.83 -8.30 18.62
C GLU A 91 -25.04 -7.94 19.90
N ALA A 92 -25.18 -8.71 20.97
CA ALA A 92 -24.47 -8.45 22.23
C ALA A 92 -22.95 -8.64 22.04
N THR A 93 -22.55 -9.72 21.37
CA THR A 93 -21.14 -9.99 21.03
C THR A 93 -20.58 -8.92 20.10
N LEU A 94 -21.35 -8.48 19.09
CA LEU A 94 -20.92 -7.43 18.18
C LEU A 94 -20.72 -6.08 18.88
N LYS A 95 -21.62 -5.69 19.79
CA LYS A 95 -21.46 -4.47 20.59
C LYS A 95 -20.20 -4.52 21.44
N GLN A 96 -19.95 -5.64 22.09
CA GLN A 96 -18.73 -5.85 22.88
C GLN A 96 -17.46 -5.76 22.02
N LEU A 97 -17.44 -6.40 20.84
CA LEU A 97 -16.31 -6.33 19.90
C LEU A 97 -16.10 -4.92 19.34
N MET A 98 -17.19 -4.20 19.08
CA MET A 98 -17.15 -2.80 18.66
C MET A 98 -16.52 -1.91 19.73
N GLU A 99 -16.98 -2.03 20.98
CA GLU A 99 -16.42 -1.29 22.13
C GLU A 99 -14.95 -1.59 22.35
N ALA A 100 -14.55 -2.88 22.26
CA ALA A 100 -13.16 -3.28 22.35
C ALA A 100 -12.30 -2.65 21.23
N SER A 101 -12.82 -2.59 20.01
CA SER A 101 -12.14 -1.96 18.87
C SER A 101 -12.00 -0.44 19.05
N LEU A 102 -13.03 0.22 19.58
CA LEU A 102 -12.98 1.65 19.90
C LEU A 102 -11.96 1.95 21.01
N ALA A 103 -11.91 1.12 22.06
CA ALA A 103 -10.93 1.26 23.13
C ALA A 103 -9.49 1.07 22.62
N ALA A 104 -9.25 0.08 21.75
CA ALA A 104 -7.97 -0.13 21.10
C ALA A 104 -7.56 1.06 20.22
N HIS A 105 -8.50 1.61 19.44
CA HIS A 105 -8.28 2.81 18.63
C HIS A 105 -7.93 4.04 19.49
N ALA A 106 -8.70 4.28 20.55
CA ALA A 106 -8.45 5.40 21.47
C ALA A 106 -7.07 5.30 22.12
N THR A 107 -6.64 4.09 22.47
CA THR A 107 -5.31 3.84 23.04
C THR A 107 -4.21 4.14 22.01
N LEU A 108 -4.37 3.66 20.77
CA LEU A 108 -3.45 3.95 19.68
C LEU A 108 -3.32 5.45 19.41
N GLU A 109 -4.43 6.16 19.28
CA GLU A 109 -4.45 7.62 19.04
C GLU A 109 -3.80 8.39 20.18
N ARG A 110 -4.01 7.96 21.44
CA ARG A 110 -3.36 8.57 22.60
C ARG A 110 -1.83 8.42 22.53
N LEU A 111 -1.33 7.23 22.20
CA LEU A 111 0.11 6.99 22.08
C LEU A 111 0.73 7.80 20.93
N ILE A 112 0.05 7.86 19.77
CA ILE A 112 0.47 8.69 18.63
C ILE A 112 0.51 10.17 19.04
N GLY A 113 -0.55 10.67 19.68
CA GLY A 113 -0.62 12.05 20.14
C GLY A 113 0.51 12.41 21.10
N ASN A 114 0.77 11.55 22.09
CA ASN A 114 1.87 11.73 23.04
C ASN A 114 3.23 11.75 22.34
N GLN A 115 3.48 10.83 21.40
CA GLN A 115 4.73 10.82 20.63
C GLN A 115 4.92 12.10 19.81
N LEU A 116 3.84 12.64 19.23
CA LEU A 116 3.90 13.91 18.49
C LEU A 116 4.19 15.10 19.43
N ILE A 117 3.62 15.11 20.64
CA ILE A 117 3.90 16.12 21.65
C ILE A 117 5.37 16.06 22.07
N GLU A 118 5.90 14.86 22.36
CA GLU A 118 7.32 14.69 22.70
C GLU A 118 8.23 15.11 21.54
N SER A 119 7.88 14.74 20.30
CA SER A 119 8.63 15.20 19.12
C SER A 119 8.62 16.72 19.01
N ARG A 120 7.47 17.37 19.25
CA ARG A 120 7.34 18.83 19.22
C ARG A 120 8.21 19.51 20.28
N LYS A 121 8.37 18.93 21.47
CA LYS A 121 9.23 19.48 22.53
C LYS A 121 10.71 19.51 22.14
N GLY A 122 11.14 18.58 21.30
CA GLY A 122 12.53 18.50 20.81
C GLY A 122 12.85 19.39 19.61
N MET A 123 11.87 20.13 19.07
CA MET A 123 12.02 20.95 17.87
C MET A 123 12.03 22.45 18.20
N SER A 124 12.76 23.24 17.41
CA SER A 124 12.63 24.70 17.45
C SER A 124 11.23 25.16 16.98
N ALA A 125 10.87 26.40 17.25
CA ALA A 125 9.58 26.94 16.80
C ALA A 125 9.46 26.97 15.27
N GLU A 126 10.56 27.31 14.58
CA GLU A 126 10.63 27.36 13.12
C GLU A 126 10.57 25.95 12.51
N GLU A 127 11.35 25.01 13.03
CA GLU A 127 11.34 23.60 12.60
C GLU A 127 9.97 22.97 12.80
N ALA A 128 9.31 23.24 13.93
CA ALA A 128 7.98 22.74 14.21
C ALA A 128 6.94 23.34 13.24
N GLY A 129 7.04 24.63 12.92
CA GLY A 129 6.20 25.29 11.93
C GLY A 129 6.29 24.56 10.58
N GLU A 130 7.51 24.44 10.05
CA GLU A 130 7.75 23.76 8.78
C GLU A 130 7.25 22.30 8.80
N PHE A 131 7.56 21.55 9.86
CA PHE A 131 7.25 20.14 9.97
C PHE A 131 5.73 19.87 10.07
N PHE A 132 5.03 20.56 10.97
CA PHE A 132 3.62 20.31 11.23
C PHE A 132 2.69 20.96 10.19
N GLU A 133 3.04 22.12 9.63
CA GLU A 133 2.26 22.74 8.57
C GLU A 133 2.31 21.91 7.29
N ARG A 134 3.51 21.48 6.88
CA ARG A 134 3.67 20.60 5.72
C ARG A 134 2.91 19.29 5.89
N ARG A 135 2.94 18.71 7.09
CA ARG A 135 2.14 17.51 7.41
C ARG A 135 0.64 17.77 7.23
N ALA A 136 0.13 18.89 7.73
CA ALA A 136 -1.28 19.25 7.59
C ALA A 136 -1.68 19.43 6.11
N GLU A 137 -0.80 20.04 5.30
CA GLU A 137 -1.01 20.18 3.85
C GLU A 137 -1.05 18.83 3.13
N GLN A 138 -0.12 17.92 3.45
CA GLN A 138 -0.13 16.57 2.90
C GLN A 138 -1.44 15.83 3.22
N MET A 139 -1.95 15.96 4.45
CA MET A 139 -3.24 15.38 4.84
C MET A 139 -4.41 15.96 4.03
N ARG A 140 -4.47 17.30 3.88
CA ARG A 140 -5.48 17.99 3.06
C ARG A 140 -5.41 17.54 1.59
N HIS A 141 -4.21 17.41 1.03
CA HIS A 141 -4.03 16.98 -0.35
C HIS A 141 -4.55 15.55 -0.56
N ARG A 142 -4.21 14.60 0.33
CA ARG A 142 -4.72 13.22 0.28
C ARG A 142 -6.25 13.17 0.39
N GLN A 143 -6.84 13.98 1.27
CA GLN A 143 -8.29 14.09 1.40
C GLN A 143 -8.94 14.56 0.09
N ARG A 144 -8.42 15.64 -0.51
CA ARG A 144 -8.90 16.17 -1.79
C ARG A 144 -8.81 15.13 -2.91
N GLN A 145 -7.71 14.38 -2.98
CA GLN A 145 -7.56 13.31 -3.98
C GLN A 145 -8.58 12.18 -3.79
N ARG A 146 -8.84 11.75 -2.54
CA ARG A 146 -9.86 10.73 -2.24
C ARG A 146 -11.25 11.17 -2.71
N VAL A 147 -11.65 12.41 -2.40
CA VAL A 147 -12.94 12.97 -2.83
C VAL A 147 -13.04 13.03 -4.36
N ARG A 148 -11.97 13.44 -5.05
CA ARG A 148 -11.95 13.48 -6.52
C ARG A 148 -12.09 12.10 -7.15
N LYS A 149 -11.40 11.07 -6.61
CA LYS A 149 -11.55 9.69 -7.08
C LYS A 149 -12.98 9.20 -6.92
N PHE A 150 -13.59 9.43 -5.76
CA PHE A 150 -14.96 8.99 -5.50
C PHE A 150 -15.99 9.60 -6.46
N ARG A 151 -15.79 10.87 -6.88
CA ARG A 151 -16.65 11.54 -7.86
C ARG A 151 -16.50 11.04 -9.31
N ARG A 152 -15.42 10.34 -9.65
CA ARG A 152 -15.21 9.80 -11.01
C ARG A 152 -15.87 8.43 -11.23
N PHE A 153 -16.29 7.77 -10.16
CA PHE A 153 -16.96 6.46 -10.20
C PHE A 153 -18.49 6.58 -10.03
N LYS A 154 -19.04 7.79 -10.09
CA LYS A 154 -20.46 8.08 -10.02
C LYS A 154 -20.88 8.77 -11.31
#